data_AF-A0A7Y8NUV9-F1
#
_entry.id   AF-A0A7Y8NUV9-F1
#
_cell.length_a   1.000
_cell.length_b   1.000
_cell.length_c   1.000
_cell.angle_alpha   90.00
_cell.angle_beta   90.00
_cell.angle_gamma   90.00
#
_symmetry.space_group_name_H-M   'P 1'
#
loop_
_entity.id
_entity.type
_entity.pdbx_description
1 polymer ?
#
loop_
_entity_poly.entity_id
_entity_poly.type
_entity_poly.pdbx_seq_one_letter_code
_entity_poly.pdbx_strand_id
1 'polypeptide(L)'
;MQTPLLTEVLRIAHRELGVKEEPEGSNSGPRVNQYLKSINKGPGYPWCAAFVYWCFEQASVALNRTNPLVRTGGCLDHWRKTKGIRITSAEAIANPRLIEPGTIFIINEGKGKGHTGIVVRVQDGLIHTIEGNTNPNHSSNGIGVFALTRKIERITAGFIKYG
;
A
#
# COMPACT_ATOMS: atom_id res chain seq x y z
N MET A 1 14.33 7.67 13.27
CA MET A 1 13.73 8.88 12.66
C MET A 1 13.12 8.48 11.33
N GLN A 2 11.92 8.96 11.02
CA GLN A 2 11.26 8.67 9.75
C GLN A 2 12.03 9.32 8.60
N THR A 3 12.24 8.59 7.49
CA THR A 3 13.01 9.12 6.36
C THR A 3 12.18 10.14 5.57
N PRO A 4 12.83 11.11 4.88
CA PRO A 4 12.11 12.08 4.05
C PRO A 4 11.16 11.44 3.04
N LEU A 5 11.55 10.28 2.48
CA LEU A 5 10.73 9.50 1.55
C LEU A 5 9.42 9.06 2.22
N LEU A 6 9.50 8.43 3.39
CA LEU A 6 8.31 7.92 4.08
C LEU A 6 7.38 9.05 4.52
N THR A 7 7.93 10.17 4.98
CA THR A 7 7.14 11.37 5.32
C THR A 7 6.38 11.89 4.10
N GLU A 8 7.04 11.96 2.95
CA GLU A 8 6.43 12.47 1.72
C GLU A 8 5.38 11.49 1.14
N VAL A 9 5.65 10.18 1.20
CA VAL A 9 4.67 9.14 0.83
C VAL A 9 3.40 9.28 1.66
N LEU A 10 3.52 9.47 2.97
CA LEU A 10 2.36 9.67 3.83
C LEU A 10 1.59 10.93 3.43
N ARG A 11 2.28 12.05 3.20
CA ARG A 11 1.64 13.30 2.76
C ARG A 11 0.85 13.12 1.46
N ILE A 12 1.40 12.38 0.51
CA ILE A 12 0.75 12.09 -0.78
C ILE A 12 -0.44 11.16 -0.59
N ALA A 13 -0.28 10.05 0.13
CA ALA A 13 -1.35 9.08 0.35
C ALA A 13 -2.59 9.72 1.03
N HIS A 14 -2.40 10.63 1.99
CA HIS A 14 -3.51 11.34 2.64
C HIS A 14 -4.32 12.21 1.66
N ARG A 15 -3.69 12.77 0.62
CA ARG A 15 -4.38 13.58 -0.40
C ARG A 15 -5.24 12.75 -1.34
N GLU A 16 -5.03 11.44 -1.39
CA GLU A 16 -5.79 10.53 -2.24
C GLU A 16 -7.01 9.94 -1.52
N LEU A 17 -7.20 10.21 -0.22
CA LEU A 17 -8.38 9.74 0.52
C LEU A 17 -9.67 10.22 -0.15
N GLY A 18 -10.61 9.29 -0.35
CA GLY A 18 -11.90 9.58 -0.99
C GLY A 18 -11.88 9.51 -2.51
N VAL A 19 -10.73 9.26 -3.16
CA VAL A 19 -10.70 8.88 -4.58
C VAL A 19 -11.53 7.61 -4.77
N LYS A 20 -12.38 7.61 -5.81
CA LYS A 20 -13.25 6.49 -6.17
C LYS A 20 -13.03 6.05 -7.60
N GLU A 21 -13.45 4.83 -7.86
CA GLU A 21 -13.63 4.32 -9.22
C GLU A 21 -14.78 5.04 -9.93
N GLU A 22 -14.66 5.15 -11.25
CA GLU A 22 -15.65 5.76 -12.12
C GLU A 22 -15.75 4.96 -13.45
N PRO A 23 -16.84 4.21 -13.66
CA PRO A 23 -17.95 3.96 -12.73
C PRO A 23 -17.53 3.08 -11.53
N GLU A 24 -18.32 3.08 -10.46
CA GLU A 24 -18.05 2.28 -9.27
C GLU A 24 -17.96 0.77 -9.60
N GLY A 25 -16.94 0.08 -9.06
CA GLY A 25 -16.72 -1.35 -9.27
C GLY A 25 -16.04 -1.70 -10.60
N SER A 26 -15.62 -0.70 -11.38
CA SER A 26 -14.98 -0.89 -12.68
C SER A 26 -13.47 -1.14 -12.64
N ASN A 27 -12.82 -0.96 -11.48
CA ASN A 27 -11.35 -0.85 -11.39
C ASN A 27 -10.78 0.18 -12.39
N SER A 28 -11.51 1.27 -12.60
CA SER A 28 -11.19 2.34 -13.54
C SER A 28 -11.62 3.69 -12.98
N GLY A 29 -11.11 4.77 -13.56
CA GLY A 29 -11.49 6.15 -13.25
C GLY A 29 -10.32 7.08 -13.55
N PRO A 30 -10.55 8.40 -13.71
CA PRO A 30 -9.50 9.34 -14.11
C PRO A 30 -8.25 9.27 -13.21
N ARG A 31 -8.44 9.08 -11.90
CA ARG A 31 -7.35 8.97 -10.93
C ARG A 31 -6.82 7.53 -10.80
N VAL A 32 -7.71 6.54 -10.72
CA VAL A 32 -7.34 5.11 -10.66
C VAL A 32 -6.46 4.70 -11.86
N ASN A 33 -6.78 5.21 -13.05
CA ASN A 33 -6.01 4.96 -14.27
C ASN A 33 -4.58 5.53 -14.19
N GLN A 34 -4.34 6.59 -13.41
CA GLN A 34 -2.99 7.11 -13.18
C GLN A 34 -2.17 6.19 -12.28
N TYR A 35 -2.78 5.61 -11.25
CA TYR A 35 -2.12 4.60 -10.42
C TYR A 35 -1.74 3.38 -11.26
N LEU A 36 -2.68 2.85 -12.05
CA LEU A 36 -2.44 1.71 -12.94
C LEU A 36 -1.36 2.00 -13.98
N LYS A 37 -1.36 3.21 -14.57
CA LYS A 37 -0.34 3.63 -15.53
C LYS A 37 1.07 3.66 -14.90
N SER A 38 1.20 3.97 -13.61
CA SER A 38 2.51 3.98 -12.93
C SER A 38 3.22 2.63 -12.92
N ILE A 39 2.45 1.54 -13.01
CA ILE A 39 2.95 0.16 -13.14
C ILE A 39 2.76 -0.41 -14.54
N ASN A 40 2.56 0.45 -15.55
CA ASN A 40 2.34 0.10 -16.95
C ASN A 40 1.12 -0.83 -17.17
N LYS A 41 0.03 -0.57 -16.44
CA LYS A 41 -1.27 -1.26 -16.62
C LYS A 41 -2.35 -0.30 -17.09
N GLY A 42 -3.32 -0.85 -17.83
CA GLY A 42 -4.53 -0.15 -18.22
C GLY A 42 -5.65 -0.31 -17.20
N PRO A 43 -6.84 0.26 -17.46
CA PRO A 43 -8.03 0.13 -16.61
C PRO A 43 -8.49 -1.32 -16.44
N GLY A 44 -9.25 -1.60 -15.37
CA GLY A 44 -9.89 -2.90 -15.13
C GLY A 44 -9.06 -3.87 -14.29
N TYR A 45 -7.82 -3.53 -13.95
CA TYR A 45 -6.96 -4.33 -13.07
C TYR A 45 -7.12 -3.91 -11.61
N PRO A 46 -7.02 -4.84 -10.65
CA PRO A 46 -6.86 -4.49 -9.24
C PRO A 46 -5.70 -3.52 -9.04
N TRP A 47 -5.91 -2.50 -8.22
CA TRP A 47 -5.03 -1.32 -8.19
C TRP A 47 -4.48 -0.98 -6.80
N CYS A 48 -4.64 -1.85 -5.79
CA CYS A 48 -4.08 -1.63 -4.46
C CYS A 48 -2.55 -1.45 -4.48
N ALA A 49 -1.81 -2.37 -5.11
CA ALA A 49 -0.35 -2.25 -5.25
C ALA A 49 0.05 -1.11 -6.20
N ALA A 50 -0.76 -0.82 -7.22
CA ALA A 50 -0.54 0.30 -8.13
C ALA A 50 -0.62 1.65 -7.40
N PHE A 51 -1.59 1.80 -6.50
CA PHE A 51 -1.73 2.96 -5.63
C PHE A 51 -0.50 3.16 -4.74
N VAL A 52 -0.04 2.10 -4.08
CA VAL A 52 1.17 2.17 -3.23
C VAL A 52 2.41 2.53 -4.06
N TYR A 53 2.61 1.89 -5.22
CA TYR A 53 3.71 2.21 -6.13
C TYR A 53 3.67 3.67 -6.57
N TRP A 54 2.49 4.16 -6.97
CA TRP A 54 2.29 5.53 -7.39
C TRP A 54 2.61 6.54 -6.28
N CYS A 55 2.20 6.28 -5.03
CA CYS A 55 2.53 7.16 -3.90
C CYS A 55 4.05 7.29 -3.70
N PHE A 56 4.77 6.16 -3.76
CA PHE A 56 6.23 6.16 -3.68
C PHE A 56 6.89 6.79 -4.90
N GLU A 57 6.30 6.65 -6.09
CA GLU A 57 6.79 7.30 -7.31
C GLU A 57 6.71 8.82 -7.19
N GLN A 58 5.55 9.34 -6.79
CA GLN A 58 5.36 10.78 -6.61
C GLN A 58 6.29 11.35 -5.53
N ALA A 59 6.45 10.62 -4.41
CA ALA A 59 7.38 11.04 -3.35
C ALA A 59 8.84 11.03 -3.84
N SER A 60 9.21 10.03 -4.63
CA SER A 60 10.57 9.92 -5.16
C SER A 60 10.87 11.02 -6.17
N VAL A 61 9.91 11.36 -7.04
CA VAL A 61 10.00 12.51 -7.95
C VAL A 61 10.16 13.82 -7.18
N ALA A 62 9.34 14.05 -6.14
CA ALA A 62 9.42 15.25 -5.31
C ALA A 62 10.78 15.41 -4.59
N LEU A 63 11.44 14.29 -4.29
CA LEU A 63 12.75 14.23 -3.64
C LEU A 63 13.92 14.04 -4.61
N ASN A 64 13.68 14.16 -5.92
CA ASN A 64 14.67 13.95 -6.97
C ASN A 64 15.47 12.64 -6.83
N ARG A 65 14.76 11.53 -6.59
CA ARG A 65 15.35 10.19 -6.46
C ARG A 65 14.56 9.14 -7.23
N THR A 66 15.17 7.97 -7.42
CA THR A 66 14.51 6.81 -8.00
C THR A 66 13.57 6.15 -6.98
N ASN A 67 12.39 5.73 -7.45
CA ASN A 67 11.45 4.96 -6.65
C ASN A 67 12.05 3.59 -6.27
N PRO A 68 12.15 3.26 -4.97
CA PRO A 68 12.79 2.04 -4.52
C PRO A 68 11.88 0.80 -4.63
N LEU A 69 10.59 0.96 -4.92
CA LEU A 69 9.65 -0.16 -4.99
C LEU A 69 9.84 -0.98 -6.27
N VAL A 70 9.54 -2.27 -6.14
CA VAL A 70 9.34 -3.15 -7.30
C VAL A 70 8.13 -2.64 -8.09
N ARG A 71 8.31 -2.36 -9.38
CA ARG A 71 7.19 -1.97 -10.26
C ARG A 71 6.33 -3.20 -10.57
N THR A 72 5.27 -3.41 -9.81
CA THR A 72 4.34 -4.54 -9.99
C THR A 72 2.95 -4.21 -9.45
N GLY A 73 1.92 -4.84 -10.03
CA GLY A 73 0.56 -4.86 -9.47
C GLY A 73 0.32 -6.03 -8.51
N GLY A 74 1.26 -6.96 -8.38
CA GLY A 74 1.12 -8.15 -7.54
C GLY A 74 1.71 -7.95 -6.14
N CYS A 75 0.88 -8.00 -5.10
CA CYS A 75 1.30 -7.86 -3.70
C CYS A 75 2.35 -8.89 -3.28
N LEU A 76 2.19 -10.16 -3.66
CA LEU A 76 3.16 -11.22 -3.34
C LEU A 76 4.46 -11.09 -4.14
N ASP A 77 4.38 -10.53 -5.35
CA ASP A 77 5.55 -10.24 -6.17
C ASP A 77 6.35 -9.09 -5.55
N HIS A 78 5.68 -8.06 -5.04
CA HIS A 78 6.30 -6.98 -4.28
C HIS A 78 7.02 -7.53 -3.04
N TRP A 79 6.35 -8.39 -2.27
CA TRP A 79 6.94 -9.05 -1.10
C TRP A 79 8.17 -9.90 -1.43
N ARG A 80 8.13 -10.70 -2.51
CA ARG A 80 9.21 -11.62 -2.86
C ARG A 80 10.43 -10.90 -3.43
N LYS A 81 10.22 -9.82 -4.18
CA LYS A 81 11.27 -9.13 -4.96
C LYS A 81 11.74 -7.83 -4.33
N THR A 82 11.20 -7.44 -3.17
CA THR A 82 11.57 -6.19 -2.50
C THR A 82 13.06 -6.14 -2.16
N LYS A 83 13.64 -4.94 -2.29
CA LYS A 83 14.97 -4.58 -1.75
C LYS A 83 14.88 -3.88 -0.39
N GLY A 84 13.67 -3.64 0.10
CA GLY A 84 13.43 -3.10 1.43
C GLY A 84 13.58 -4.16 2.51
N ILE A 85 13.54 -3.73 3.77
CA ILE A 85 13.57 -4.62 4.92
C ILE A 85 12.22 -5.30 5.05
N ARG A 86 12.20 -6.63 4.99
CA ARG A 86 11.01 -7.44 5.27
C ARG A 86 10.90 -7.67 6.77
N ILE A 87 9.73 -7.39 7.31
CA ILE A 87 9.34 -7.71 8.68
C ILE A 87 8.20 -8.73 8.54
N THR A 88 8.44 -9.98 8.88
CA THR A 88 7.44 -11.03 8.79
C THR A 88 6.27 -10.77 9.74
N SER A 89 5.13 -11.41 9.49
CA SER A 89 3.98 -11.35 10.40
C SER A 89 4.34 -11.77 11.83
N ALA A 90 5.15 -12.82 11.99
CA ALA A 90 5.62 -13.28 13.30
C ALA A 90 6.49 -12.24 14.02
N GLU A 91 7.46 -11.62 13.33
CA GLU A 91 8.28 -10.54 13.90
C GLU A 91 7.45 -9.32 14.29
N ALA A 92 6.49 -8.94 13.43
CA ALA A 92 5.58 -7.83 13.67
C ALA A 92 4.67 -8.05 14.89
N ILE A 93 4.16 -9.28 15.09
CA ILE A 93 3.36 -9.64 16.25
C ILE A 93 4.23 -9.63 17.53
N ALA A 94 5.43 -10.20 17.46
CA ALA A 94 6.35 -10.26 18.60
C ALA A 94 6.86 -8.86 19.00
N ASN A 95 7.07 -7.97 18.03
CA ASN A 95 7.54 -6.62 18.27
C ASN A 95 6.89 -5.60 17.29
N PRO A 96 5.71 -5.06 17.63
CA PRO A 96 5.02 -4.06 16.82
C PRO A 96 5.82 -2.78 16.56
N ARG A 97 6.86 -2.48 17.37
CA ARG A 97 7.71 -1.30 17.19
C ARG A 97 8.57 -1.35 15.94
N LEU A 98 8.70 -2.51 15.30
CA LEU A 98 9.36 -2.66 14.01
C LEU A 98 8.58 -1.97 12.87
N ILE A 99 7.27 -1.80 13.06
CA ILE A 99 6.39 -1.15 12.10
C ILE A 99 6.42 0.36 12.37
N GLU A 100 6.89 1.12 11.38
CA GLU A 100 6.89 2.57 11.42
C GLU A 100 5.89 3.13 10.41
N PRO A 101 5.35 4.35 10.60
CA PRO A 101 4.57 5.00 9.56
C PRO A 101 5.34 5.10 8.23
N GLY A 102 4.66 4.86 7.12
CA GLY A 102 5.23 4.72 5.78
C GLY A 102 5.60 3.28 5.40
N THR A 103 5.62 2.34 6.35
CA THR A 103 5.77 0.91 6.01
C THR A 103 4.58 0.41 5.21
N ILE A 104 4.83 -0.57 4.34
CA ILE A 104 3.83 -1.17 3.46
C ILE A 104 3.43 -2.52 4.04
N PHE A 105 2.16 -2.75 4.34
CA PHE A 105 1.71 -4.08 4.74
C PHE A 105 1.41 -4.93 3.51
N ILE A 106 1.60 -6.24 3.61
CA ILE A 106 1.23 -7.23 2.59
C ILE A 106 0.37 -8.31 3.24
N ILE A 107 -0.82 -8.52 2.67
CA ILE A 107 -1.71 -9.63 2.98
C ILE A 107 -1.58 -10.64 1.84
N ASN A 108 -1.34 -11.90 2.20
CA ASN A 108 -1.51 -13.05 1.33
C ASN A 108 -2.91 -13.65 1.56
N GLU A 109 -3.76 -13.62 0.54
CA GLU A 109 -5.12 -14.17 0.57
C GLU A 109 -5.19 -15.59 -0.03
N GLY A 110 -4.04 -16.14 -0.45
CA GLY A 110 -3.96 -17.42 -1.13
C GLY A 110 -4.32 -17.35 -2.61
N LYS A 111 -4.09 -18.45 -3.35
CA LYS A 111 -4.38 -18.56 -4.80
C LYS A 111 -3.75 -17.44 -5.65
N GLY A 112 -2.62 -16.90 -5.22
CA GLY A 112 -1.93 -15.79 -5.89
C GLY A 112 -2.54 -14.40 -5.64
N LYS A 113 -3.60 -14.30 -4.84
CA LYS A 113 -4.25 -13.04 -4.46
C LYS A 113 -3.61 -12.44 -3.22
N GLY A 114 -3.70 -11.14 -3.10
CA GLY A 114 -3.22 -10.42 -1.92
C GLY A 114 -3.67 -8.97 -1.94
N HIS A 115 -3.48 -8.32 -0.81
CA HIS A 115 -3.83 -6.91 -0.61
C HIS A 115 -2.70 -6.15 0.05
N THR A 116 -2.66 -4.84 -0.13
CA THR A 116 -1.60 -3.98 0.41
C THR A 116 -2.09 -2.55 0.64
N GLY A 117 -1.30 -1.81 1.41
CA GLY A 117 -1.49 -0.40 1.68
C GLY A 117 -0.38 0.14 2.56
N ILE A 118 -0.49 1.42 2.91
CA ILE A 118 0.53 2.17 3.64
C ILE A 118 0.07 2.32 5.09
N VAL A 119 0.91 1.92 6.03
CA VAL A 119 0.71 2.16 7.47
C VAL A 119 0.95 3.64 7.75
N VAL A 120 -0.01 4.33 8.35
CA VAL A 120 0.10 5.74 8.74
C VAL A 120 0.31 5.93 10.24
N ARG A 121 -0.10 4.95 11.05
CA ARG A 121 0.08 4.97 12.51
C ARG A 121 0.03 3.56 13.06
N VAL A 122 0.76 3.31 14.15
CA VAL A 122 0.67 2.08 14.96
C VAL A 122 0.25 2.47 16.36
N GLN A 123 -0.79 1.86 16.90
CA GLN A 123 -1.30 2.15 18.23
C GLN A 123 -2.00 0.91 18.80
N ASP A 124 -1.68 0.53 20.04
CA ASP A 124 -2.38 -0.51 20.81
C ASP A 124 -2.53 -1.86 20.07
N GLY A 125 -1.49 -2.30 19.35
CA GLY A 125 -1.50 -3.54 18.56
C GLY A 125 -2.29 -3.46 17.24
N LEU A 126 -2.80 -2.27 16.91
CA LEU A 126 -3.47 -1.95 15.67
C LEU A 126 -2.57 -1.12 14.76
N ILE A 127 -2.80 -1.24 13.46
CA ILE A 127 -2.25 -0.36 12.44
C ILE A 127 -3.41 0.46 11.85
N HIS A 128 -3.17 1.74 11.65
CA HIS A 128 -4.01 2.59 10.83
C HIS A 128 -3.35 2.69 9.46
N THR A 129 -4.15 2.61 8.41
CA THR A 129 -3.66 2.43 7.04
C THR A 129 -4.41 3.33 6.07
N ILE A 130 -3.75 3.64 4.95
CA ILE A 130 -4.39 4.18 3.74
C ILE A 130 -4.21 3.15 2.63
N GLU A 131 -5.31 2.79 1.99
CA GLU A 131 -5.39 1.64 1.10
C GLU A 131 -6.21 1.99 -0.14
N GLY A 132 -5.67 1.66 -1.32
CA GLY A 132 -6.41 1.73 -2.58
C GLY A 132 -7.14 0.42 -2.90
N ASN A 133 -8.12 0.48 -3.79
CA ASN A 133 -8.94 -0.65 -4.22
C ASN A 133 -9.57 -1.41 -3.06
N THR A 134 -10.00 -0.69 -2.02
CA THR A 134 -10.69 -1.24 -0.86
C THR A 134 -12.03 -0.55 -0.61
N ASN A 135 -12.75 -0.97 0.42
CA ASN A 135 -13.97 -0.34 0.89
C ASN A 135 -14.00 -0.34 2.43
N PRO A 136 -14.94 0.38 3.08
CA PRO A 136 -15.00 0.42 4.55
C PRO A 136 -15.12 -0.95 5.22
N ASN A 137 -15.56 -1.98 4.51
CA ASN A 137 -15.68 -3.36 4.99
C ASN A 137 -14.44 -4.21 4.70
N HIS A 138 -13.30 -3.60 4.33
CA HIS A 138 -12.03 -4.27 4.04
C HIS A 138 -12.04 -5.26 2.86
N SER A 139 -12.98 -5.15 1.92
CA SER A 139 -13.01 -6.04 0.74
C SER A 139 -11.88 -5.70 -0.24
N SER A 140 -11.32 -6.73 -0.87
CA SER A 140 -10.25 -6.69 -1.88
C SER A 140 -10.75 -6.36 -3.29
N ASN A 141 -12.07 -6.22 -3.48
CA ASN A 141 -12.73 -5.66 -4.68
C ASN A 141 -13.35 -4.30 -4.31
N GLY A 142 -12.51 -3.38 -3.88
CA GLY A 142 -12.98 -2.13 -3.33
C GLY A 142 -13.09 -0.99 -4.32
N ILE A 143 -13.88 0.01 -3.95
CA ILE A 143 -14.36 1.08 -4.83
C ILE A 143 -13.50 2.35 -4.79
N GLY A 144 -12.44 2.39 -3.98
CA GLY A 144 -11.70 3.64 -3.75
C GLY A 144 -10.54 3.55 -2.76
N VAL A 145 -10.05 4.73 -2.38
CA VAL A 145 -8.98 4.94 -1.39
C VAL A 145 -9.59 5.28 -0.03
N PHE A 146 -9.30 4.47 0.98
CA PHE A 146 -9.88 4.61 2.32
C PHE A 146 -8.82 4.57 3.42
N ALA A 147 -9.14 5.26 4.53
CA ALA A 147 -8.43 5.09 5.79
C ALA A 147 -9.08 3.94 6.57
N LEU A 148 -8.28 2.96 6.99
CA LEU A 148 -8.75 1.76 7.68
C LEU A 148 -7.95 1.50 8.96
N THR A 149 -8.49 0.65 9.82
CA THR A 149 -7.79 0.15 11.02
C THR A 149 -7.75 -1.37 10.96
N ARG A 150 -6.57 -1.96 11.13
CA ARG A 150 -6.36 -3.41 11.08
C ARG A 150 -5.64 -3.90 12.33
N LYS A 151 -5.95 -5.12 12.77
CA LYS A 151 -5.08 -5.85 13.71
C LYS A 151 -3.82 -6.29 12.98
N ILE A 152 -2.66 -6.15 13.62
CA ILE A 152 -1.37 -6.60 13.06
C ILE A 152 -1.43 -8.09 12.65
N GLU A 153 -2.11 -8.92 13.45
CA GLU A 153 -2.33 -10.35 13.20
C GLU A 153 -3.05 -10.67 11.88
N ARG A 154 -3.79 -9.71 11.32
CA ARG A 154 -4.49 -9.88 10.03
C ARG A 154 -3.56 -9.65 8.83
N ILE A 155 -2.32 -9.23 9.06
CA ILE A 155 -1.31 -9.04 8.02
C ILE A 155 -0.54 -10.34 7.84
N THR A 156 -0.98 -11.16 6.88
CA THR A 156 -0.57 -12.57 6.79
C THR A 156 0.79 -12.80 6.13
N ALA A 157 1.30 -11.88 5.30
CA ALA A 157 2.66 -11.99 4.77
C ALA A 157 3.66 -11.20 5.63
N GLY A 158 3.38 -9.93 5.89
CA GLY A 158 4.23 -9.07 6.72
C GLY A 158 4.24 -7.62 6.25
N PHE A 159 5.31 -6.90 6.59
CA PHE A 159 5.52 -5.49 6.31
C PHE A 159 6.84 -5.27 5.58
N ILE A 160 6.88 -4.27 4.72
CA ILE A 160 8.08 -3.85 4.00
C ILE A 160 8.43 -2.42 4.40
N LYS A 161 9.65 -2.23 4.90
CA LYS A 161 10.21 -0.91 5.22
C LYS A 161 11.23 -0.51 4.17
N TYR A 162 11.00 0.64 3.53
CA TYR A 162 11.94 1.27 2.59
C TYR A 162 12.67 2.45 3.24
N GLY A 163 13.89 2.72 2.78
CA GLY A 163 14.78 3.81 3.24
C GLY A 163 14.83 5.01 2.30
#